data_AF-A0A7L4P4V5-F1
#
_entry.id   AF-A0A7L4P4V5-F1
#
_cell.length_a   1.000
_cell.length_b   1.000
_cell.length_c   1.000
_cell.angle_alpha   90.00
_cell.angle_beta   90.00
_cell.angle_gamma   90.00
#
_symmetry.space_group_name_H-M   'P 1'
#
loop_
_entity.id
_entity.type
_entity.pdbx_description
1 polymer ?
#
loop_
_entity_poly.entity_id
_entity_poly.type
_entity_poly.pdbx_seq_one_letter_code
_entity_poly.pdbx_strand_id
1 'polypeptide(L)'
;MDPIYNNITANKRWTYLFFALYAVLIGMIGYLIGLYIGSTILGLFIGVIIFVMAFLISYYGGQSLVTTMAGAREVSKQEEPYLYNTVDALSIAAGLPMPKLYIIDTDVPNAFAAGRNHENASITVTTGLLDRLDRLELEGVIAHEMSHIKNYDVLLATVAVVLAGVIVFLGVMARYSAWGGLFRGGGRQGGPAAIILLILLVVLIVLAPLFAQLLKFAISRKREFLADASGADLTGYPEGLASALEKISGMQKSKSKIQNTALNGIYIINPAVGADRDSTGSSLFSTHPPTEERVKRLREMEFIDQKYVKSSNSDMNQSNIETTPGNMKLVEETIPDKGKHVGKGYLVCDKCNRYYELQAGESPEDFAGKCECGGNLEYRDRI
;
A
#
# COMPACT_ATOMS: atom_id res chain seq x y z
N MET A 1 18.57 -2.71 6.26
CA MET A 1 17.57 -3.03 5.22
C MET A 1 16.40 -2.08 5.41
N ASP A 2 16.04 -1.37 4.36
CA ASP A 2 14.94 -0.38 4.35
C ASP A 2 13.59 -1.06 4.72
N PRO A 3 12.76 -0.43 5.57
CA PRO A 3 11.44 -0.92 5.98
C PRO A 3 10.58 -1.48 4.84
N ILE A 4 10.66 -0.90 3.63
CA ILE A 4 9.86 -1.31 2.47
C ILE A 4 10.17 -2.75 2.04
N TYR A 5 11.46 -3.12 1.92
CA TYR A 5 11.87 -4.46 1.50
C TYR A 5 11.45 -5.55 2.50
N ASN A 6 11.46 -5.21 3.79
CA ASN A 6 10.97 -6.09 4.84
C ASN A 6 9.47 -6.35 4.69
N ASN A 7 8.68 -5.33 4.34
CA ASN A 7 7.24 -5.46 4.11
C ASN A 7 6.92 -6.29 2.87
N ILE A 8 7.62 -6.08 1.75
CA ILE A 8 7.43 -6.90 0.53
C ILE A 8 7.68 -8.38 0.84
N THR A 9 8.76 -8.68 1.55
CA THR A 9 9.12 -10.05 1.92
C THR A 9 8.09 -10.65 2.89
N ALA A 10 7.65 -9.88 3.89
CA ALA A 10 6.60 -10.29 4.81
C ALA A 10 5.30 -10.59 4.06
N ASN A 11 4.91 -9.74 3.11
CA ASN A 11 3.69 -9.87 2.33
C ASN A 11 3.67 -11.15 1.51
N LYS A 12 4.76 -11.44 0.80
CA LYS A 12 4.92 -12.71 0.09
C LYS A 12 4.81 -13.93 1.02
N ARG A 13 5.46 -13.87 2.19
CA ARG A 13 5.38 -14.95 3.20
C ARG A 13 3.95 -15.15 3.72
N TRP A 14 3.24 -14.06 4.02
CA TRP A 14 1.83 -14.11 4.43
C TRP A 14 0.94 -14.69 3.32
N THR A 15 1.17 -14.34 2.06
CA THR A 15 0.45 -14.94 0.92
C THR A 15 0.69 -16.45 0.83
N TYR A 16 1.92 -16.92 0.99
CA TYR A 16 2.20 -18.36 1.03
C TYR A 16 1.55 -19.05 2.21
N LEU A 17 1.56 -18.43 3.40
CA LEU A 17 0.86 -18.94 4.57
C LEU A 17 -0.65 -19.05 4.31
N PHE A 18 -1.26 -18.06 3.65
CA PHE A 18 -2.68 -18.08 3.28
C PHE A 18 -2.99 -19.26 2.38
N PHE A 19 -2.19 -19.48 1.33
CA PHE A 19 -2.37 -20.64 0.46
C PHE A 19 -2.12 -21.96 1.20
N ALA A 20 -1.16 -22.04 2.12
CA ALA A 20 -0.94 -23.24 2.92
C ALA A 20 -2.13 -23.56 3.84
N LEU A 21 -2.66 -22.56 4.55
CA LEU A 21 -3.86 -22.70 5.38
C LEU A 21 -5.07 -23.11 4.54
N TYR A 22 -5.21 -22.51 3.35
CA TYR A 22 -6.27 -22.84 2.41
C TYR A 22 -6.13 -24.27 1.86
N ALA A 23 -4.91 -24.75 1.60
CA ALA A 23 -4.66 -26.13 1.18
C ALA A 23 -5.08 -27.14 2.25
N VAL A 24 -4.71 -26.90 3.51
CA VAL A 24 -5.12 -27.73 4.65
C VAL A 24 -6.64 -27.76 4.76
N LEU A 25 -7.28 -26.60 4.62
CA LEU A 25 -8.73 -26.49 4.67
C LEU A 25 -9.41 -27.31 3.57
N ILE A 26 -9.05 -27.06 2.30
CA ILE A 26 -9.70 -27.73 1.17
C ILE A 26 -9.38 -29.24 1.20
N GLY A 27 -8.20 -29.63 1.69
CA GLY A 27 -7.86 -31.02 1.96
C GLY A 27 -8.78 -31.66 3.01
N MET A 28 -9.08 -30.96 4.11
CA MET A 28 -10.03 -31.40 5.12
C MET A 28 -11.45 -31.55 4.56
N ILE A 29 -11.91 -30.58 3.75
CA ILE A 29 -13.20 -30.65 3.07
C ILE A 29 -13.23 -31.83 2.09
N GLY A 30 -12.18 -32.01 1.29
CA GLY A 30 -12.04 -33.13 0.37
C GLY A 30 -12.07 -34.48 1.08
N TYR A 31 -11.41 -34.58 2.24
CA TYR A 31 -11.46 -35.76 3.10
C TYR A 31 -12.89 -36.08 3.57
N LEU A 32 -13.62 -35.08 4.07
CA LEU A 32 -15.02 -35.23 4.51
C LEU A 32 -15.94 -35.65 3.35
N ILE A 33 -15.77 -35.05 2.17
CA ILE A 33 -16.48 -35.45 0.95
C ILE A 33 -16.14 -36.89 0.57
N GLY A 34 -14.87 -37.30 0.70
CA GLY A 34 -14.43 -38.65 0.44
C GLY A 34 -15.09 -39.68 1.37
N LEU A 35 -15.25 -39.34 2.66
CA LEU A 35 -16.02 -40.16 3.60
C LEU A 35 -17.50 -40.26 3.20
N TYR A 36 -18.10 -39.18 2.70
CA TYR A 36 -19.49 -39.17 2.24
C TYR A 36 -19.70 -40.05 1.00
N ILE A 37 -18.78 -40.00 0.03
CA ILE A 37 -18.85 -40.77 -1.23
C ILE A 37 -18.41 -42.23 -1.01
N GLY A 38 -17.75 -42.54 0.10
CA GLY A 38 -17.18 -43.87 0.39
C GLY A 38 -15.81 -44.12 -0.25
N SER A 39 -15.15 -43.07 -0.76
CA SER A 39 -13.79 -43.12 -1.30
C SER A 39 -12.99 -41.89 -0.87
N THR A 40 -12.18 -42.04 0.17
CA THR A 40 -11.31 -40.97 0.69
C THR A 40 -10.31 -40.48 -0.35
N ILE A 41 -9.77 -41.38 -1.18
CA ILE A 41 -8.82 -41.04 -2.25
C ILE A 41 -9.48 -40.12 -3.27
N LEU A 42 -10.70 -40.45 -3.70
CA LEU A 42 -11.45 -39.62 -4.66
C LEU A 42 -11.77 -38.25 -4.07
N GLY A 43 -12.19 -38.18 -2.80
CA GLY A 43 -12.47 -36.92 -2.11
C GLY A 43 -11.24 -36.01 -1.97
N LEU A 44 -10.09 -36.58 -1.59
CA LEU A 44 -8.82 -35.84 -1.53
C LEU A 44 -8.39 -35.34 -2.91
N PHE A 45 -8.53 -36.17 -3.95
CA PHE A 45 -8.23 -35.77 -5.33
C PHE A 45 -9.09 -34.58 -5.79
N ILE A 46 -10.40 -34.61 -5.50
CA ILE A 46 -11.30 -33.47 -5.73
C ILE A 46 -10.83 -32.24 -4.95
N GLY A 47 -10.43 -32.40 -3.68
CA GLY A 47 -9.88 -31.33 -2.87
C GLY A 47 -8.64 -30.69 -3.49
N VAL A 48 -7.68 -31.49 -3.96
CA VAL A 48 -6.48 -30.98 -4.65
C VAL A 48 -6.84 -30.20 -5.91
N ILE A 49 -7.79 -30.70 -6.72
CA ILE A 49 -8.25 -29.97 -7.91
C ILE A 49 -8.85 -28.62 -7.53
N ILE A 50 -9.75 -28.58 -6.53
CA ILE A 50 -10.37 -27.33 -6.06
C ILE A 50 -9.29 -26.37 -5.56
N PHE A 51 -8.32 -26.85 -4.80
CA PHE A 51 -7.21 -26.04 -4.32
C PHE A 51 -6.40 -25.43 -5.47
N VAL A 52 -5.97 -26.25 -6.44
CA VAL A 52 -5.17 -25.78 -7.58
C VAL A 52 -5.96 -24.76 -8.41
N MET A 53 -7.23 -25.02 -8.68
CA MET A 53 -8.10 -24.09 -9.39
C MET A 53 -8.23 -22.75 -8.64
N ALA A 54 -8.53 -22.80 -7.34
CA ALA A 54 -8.64 -21.60 -6.52
C ALA A 54 -7.31 -20.83 -6.42
N PHE A 55 -6.17 -21.53 -6.33
CA PHE A 55 -4.85 -20.93 -6.35
C PHE A 55 -4.60 -20.19 -7.67
N LEU A 56 -4.84 -20.82 -8.82
CA LEU A 56 -4.63 -20.21 -10.13
C LEU A 56 -5.55 -19.01 -10.35
N ILE A 57 -6.82 -19.14 -10.02
CA ILE A 57 -7.80 -18.05 -10.13
C ILE A 57 -7.41 -16.89 -9.20
N SER A 58 -7.07 -17.17 -7.96
CA SER A 58 -6.72 -16.14 -6.97
C SER A 58 -5.42 -15.42 -7.34
N TYR A 59 -4.38 -16.16 -7.74
CA TYR A 59 -3.07 -15.59 -8.01
C TYR A 59 -2.98 -14.88 -9.36
N TYR A 60 -3.50 -15.49 -10.44
CA TYR A 60 -3.40 -14.92 -11.80
C TYR A 60 -4.64 -14.16 -12.23
N GLY A 61 -5.83 -14.57 -11.80
CA GLY A 61 -7.11 -13.95 -12.15
C GLY A 61 -7.64 -12.98 -11.09
N GLY A 62 -6.98 -12.87 -9.92
CA GLY A 62 -7.55 -12.19 -8.76
C GLY A 62 -7.87 -10.71 -9.00
N GLN A 63 -7.00 -9.99 -9.69
CA GLN A 63 -7.24 -8.58 -10.06
C GLN A 63 -8.53 -8.44 -10.87
N SER A 64 -8.67 -9.20 -11.97
CA SER A 64 -9.84 -9.17 -12.84
C SER A 64 -11.11 -9.59 -12.10
N LEU A 65 -11.00 -10.57 -11.20
CA LEU A 65 -12.14 -11.01 -10.39
C LEU A 65 -12.59 -9.92 -9.43
N VAL A 66 -11.66 -9.26 -8.73
CA VAL A 66 -11.97 -8.17 -7.79
C VAL A 66 -12.61 -6.98 -8.52
N THR A 67 -12.06 -6.54 -9.66
CA THR A 67 -12.65 -5.43 -10.43
C THR A 67 -14.02 -5.77 -10.98
N THR A 68 -14.22 -7.02 -11.46
CA THR A 68 -15.53 -7.51 -11.92
C THR A 68 -16.53 -7.58 -10.76
N MET A 69 -16.11 -8.09 -9.59
CA MET A 69 -16.94 -8.14 -8.37
C MET A 69 -17.35 -6.75 -7.89
N ALA A 70 -16.55 -5.73 -8.18
CA ALA A 70 -16.84 -4.33 -7.88
C ALA A 70 -17.76 -3.66 -8.92
N GLY A 71 -18.03 -4.32 -10.04
CA GLY A 71 -18.75 -3.73 -11.18
C GLY A 71 -17.95 -2.62 -11.87
N ALA A 72 -16.62 -2.67 -11.79
CA ALA A 72 -15.75 -1.65 -12.36
C ALA A 72 -15.56 -1.87 -13.87
N ARG A 73 -15.53 -0.79 -14.64
CA ARG A 73 -15.19 -0.79 -16.07
C ARG A 73 -13.79 -0.23 -16.29
N GLU A 74 -13.04 -0.83 -17.21
CA GLU A 74 -11.74 -0.29 -17.60
C GLU A 74 -11.97 1.05 -18.29
N VAL A 75 -11.12 2.04 -17.98
CA VAL A 75 -11.20 3.38 -18.55
C VAL A 75 -9.96 3.64 -19.39
N SER A 76 -10.09 4.44 -20.44
CA SER A 76 -9.01 4.86 -21.32
C SER A 76 -8.55 6.30 -21.03
N LYS A 77 -7.36 6.67 -21.53
CA LYS A 77 -6.81 8.04 -21.39
C LYS A 77 -7.70 9.10 -22.05
N GLN A 78 -8.46 8.73 -23.08
CA GLN A 78 -9.37 9.63 -23.78
C GLN A 78 -10.61 9.93 -22.95
N GLU A 79 -11.10 8.95 -22.18
CA GLU A 79 -12.25 9.12 -21.31
C GLU A 79 -11.89 9.90 -20.04
N GLU A 80 -10.77 9.55 -19.40
CA GLU A 80 -10.36 10.17 -18.13
C GLU A 80 -8.89 10.63 -18.16
N PRO A 81 -8.58 11.69 -18.93
CA PRO A 81 -7.21 12.15 -19.14
C PRO A 81 -6.56 12.63 -17.85
N TYR A 82 -7.35 13.22 -16.94
CA TYR A 82 -6.82 13.74 -15.68
C TYR A 82 -6.32 12.60 -14.78
N LEU A 83 -7.17 11.61 -14.51
CA LEU A 83 -6.82 10.43 -13.73
C LEU A 83 -5.61 9.69 -14.34
N TYR A 84 -5.62 9.50 -15.66
CA TYR A 84 -4.51 8.85 -16.37
C TYR A 84 -3.19 9.60 -16.18
N ASN A 85 -3.18 10.92 -16.36
CA ASN A 85 -1.96 11.70 -16.23
C ASN A 85 -1.45 11.74 -14.78
N THR A 86 -2.34 11.81 -13.78
CA THR A 86 -1.96 11.73 -12.36
C THR A 86 -1.28 10.39 -12.05
N VAL A 87 -1.89 9.28 -12.48
CA VAL A 87 -1.33 7.94 -12.25
C VAL A 87 -0.01 7.75 -13.00
N ASP A 88 0.10 8.25 -14.24
CA ASP A 88 1.32 8.16 -15.05
C ASP A 88 2.49 8.91 -14.38
N ALA A 89 2.25 10.16 -13.93
CA ALA A 89 3.24 10.94 -13.21
C ALA A 89 3.71 10.25 -11.92
N LEU A 90 2.78 9.73 -11.12
CA LEU A 90 3.10 9.01 -9.89
C LEU A 90 3.80 7.67 -10.16
N SER A 91 3.48 7.00 -11.28
CA SER A 91 4.15 5.76 -11.70
C SER A 91 5.61 6.03 -12.04
N ILE A 92 5.89 7.12 -12.77
CA ILE A 92 7.25 7.57 -13.08
C ILE A 92 8.00 7.92 -11.79
N ALA A 93 7.39 8.72 -10.90
CA ALA A 93 8.01 9.11 -9.64
C ALA A 93 8.30 7.90 -8.72
N ALA A 94 7.41 6.90 -8.70
CA ALA A 94 7.59 5.70 -7.91
C ALA A 94 8.52 4.65 -8.55
N GLY A 95 8.90 4.82 -9.82
CA GLY A 95 9.65 3.82 -10.58
C GLY A 95 8.86 2.55 -10.83
N LEU A 96 7.53 2.66 -11.00
CA LEU A 96 6.61 1.54 -11.19
C LEU A 96 6.02 1.55 -12.61
N PRO A 97 5.66 0.38 -13.17
CA PRO A 97 4.87 0.33 -14.39
C PRO A 97 3.48 0.93 -14.15
N MET A 98 2.90 1.52 -15.20
CA MET A 98 1.56 2.11 -15.11
C MET A 98 0.51 1.01 -14.84
N PRO A 99 -0.23 1.08 -13.71
CA PRO A 99 -1.29 0.12 -13.43
C PRO A 99 -2.49 0.36 -14.36
N LYS A 100 -3.31 -0.68 -14.55
CA LYS A 100 -4.59 -0.53 -15.25
C LYS A 100 -5.54 0.33 -14.43
N LEU A 101 -6.40 1.10 -15.12
CA LEU A 101 -7.34 2.00 -14.47
C LEU A 101 -8.77 1.57 -14.69
N TYR A 102 -9.55 1.59 -13.61
CA TYR A 102 -10.96 1.22 -13.62
C TYR A 102 -11.80 2.26 -12.91
N ILE A 103 -13.06 2.38 -13.33
CA ILE A 103 -14.06 3.25 -12.71
C ILE A 103 -15.28 2.45 -12.31
N ILE A 104 -15.82 2.78 -11.13
CA ILE A 104 -17.14 2.32 -10.68
C ILE A 104 -18.09 3.51 -10.73
N ASP A 105 -19.19 3.36 -11.45
CA ASP A 105 -20.22 4.38 -11.57
C ASP A 105 -21.10 4.41 -10.30
N THR A 106 -20.65 5.15 -9.30
CA THR A 106 -21.33 5.32 -7.99
C THR A 106 -21.02 6.68 -7.38
N ASP A 107 -22.00 7.26 -6.67
CA ASP A 107 -21.88 8.55 -5.99
C ASP A 107 -21.07 8.49 -4.69
N VAL A 108 -20.84 7.29 -4.14
CA VAL A 108 -20.04 7.09 -2.92
C VAL A 108 -18.56 7.22 -3.27
N PRO A 109 -17.84 8.20 -2.70
CA PRO A 109 -16.42 8.39 -3.00
C PRO A 109 -15.58 7.27 -2.39
N ASN A 110 -14.85 6.54 -3.22
CA ASN A 110 -13.91 5.51 -2.79
C ASN A 110 -12.87 5.17 -3.85
N ALA A 111 -11.79 4.52 -3.43
CA ALA A 111 -10.74 3.98 -4.29
C ALA A 111 -10.16 2.70 -3.67
N PHE A 112 -9.54 1.86 -4.50
CA PHE A 112 -8.73 0.72 -4.05
C PHE A 112 -7.75 0.28 -5.15
N ALA A 113 -6.69 -0.42 -4.75
CA ALA A 113 -5.80 -1.14 -5.64
C ALA A 113 -5.94 -2.67 -5.52
N ALA A 114 -5.74 -3.37 -6.63
CA ALA A 114 -5.72 -4.83 -6.71
C ALA A 114 -4.61 -5.31 -7.64
N GLY A 115 -4.08 -6.51 -7.42
CA GLY A 115 -2.97 -7.02 -8.22
C GLY A 115 -2.18 -8.14 -7.55
N ARG A 116 -1.22 -8.71 -8.27
CA ARG A 116 -0.32 -9.77 -7.76
C ARG A 116 1.15 -9.37 -7.71
N ASN A 117 1.53 -8.37 -8.49
CA ASN A 117 2.86 -7.78 -8.57
C ASN A 117 2.73 -6.39 -9.22
N HIS A 118 3.85 -5.70 -9.40
CA HIS A 118 3.88 -4.36 -9.97
C HIS A 118 3.33 -4.31 -11.40
N GLU A 119 3.66 -5.30 -12.24
CA GLU A 119 3.26 -5.35 -13.65
C GLU A 119 1.81 -5.78 -13.87
N ASN A 120 1.18 -6.38 -12.87
CA ASN A 120 -0.19 -6.89 -12.91
C ASN A 120 -0.94 -6.30 -11.71
N ALA A 121 -1.04 -4.97 -11.73
CA ALA A 121 -1.78 -4.18 -10.77
C ALA A 121 -2.81 -3.28 -11.47
N SER A 122 -3.82 -2.87 -10.71
CA SER A 122 -4.84 -1.94 -11.14
C SER A 122 -5.26 -1.02 -10.00
N ILE A 123 -5.60 0.21 -10.33
CA ILE A 123 -6.26 1.16 -9.42
C ILE A 123 -7.68 1.36 -9.92
N THR A 124 -8.63 1.30 -8.98
CA THR A 124 -10.05 1.54 -9.24
C THR A 124 -10.51 2.73 -8.42
N VAL A 125 -11.19 3.67 -9.05
CA VAL A 125 -11.80 4.83 -8.40
C VAL A 125 -13.30 4.90 -8.67
N THR A 126 -14.06 5.57 -7.81
CA THR A 126 -15.49 5.82 -8.09
C THR A 126 -15.69 7.17 -8.77
N THR A 127 -16.75 7.30 -9.56
CA THR A 127 -17.14 8.62 -10.12
C THR A 127 -17.37 9.65 -9.01
N GLY A 128 -17.99 9.23 -7.91
CA GLY A 128 -18.21 10.08 -6.74
C GLY A 128 -16.93 10.59 -6.09
N LEU A 129 -15.80 9.87 -6.20
CA LEU A 129 -14.49 10.34 -5.74
C LEU A 129 -13.94 11.41 -6.68
N LEU A 130 -13.98 11.16 -7.99
CA LEU A 130 -13.52 12.09 -9.02
C LEU A 130 -14.30 13.42 -8.99
N ASP A 131 -15.60 13.37 -8.72
CA ASP A 131 -16.47 14.56 -8.69
C ASP A 131 -16.22 15.47 -7.47
N ARG A 132 -15.57 14.97 -6.42
CA ARG A 132 -15.47 15.65 -5.11
C ARG A 132 -14.07 16.07 -4.74
N LEU A 133 -13.08 15.30 -5.19
CA LEU A 133 -11.69 15.59 -4.90
C LEU A 133 -11.15 16.60 -5.88
N ASP A 134 -10.40 17.56 -5.37
CA ASP A 134 -9.58 18.42 -6.22
C ASP A 134 -8.33 17.67 -6.70
N ARG A 135 -7.45 18.41 -7.37
CA ARG A 135 -6.28 17.83 -8.00
C ARG A 135 -5.29 17.21 -7.01
N LEU A 136 -4.99 17.94 -5.93
CA LEU A 136 -4.00 17.54 -4.92
C LEU A 136 -4.56 16.43 -4.03
N GLU A 137 -5.86 16.48 -3.76
CA GLU A 137 -6.57 15.44 -3.03
C GLU A 137 -6.62 14.13 -3.79
N LEU A 138 -6.96 14.16 -5.09
CA LEU A 138 -6.93 12.96 -5.93
C LEU A 138 -5.52 12.39 -5.99
N GLU A 139 -4.52 13.23 -6.22
CA GLU A 139 -3.11 12.81 -6.27
C GLU A 139 -2.68 12.13 -4.95
N GLY A 140 -3.06 12.68 -3.80
CA GLY A 140 -2.82 12.06 -2.49
C GLY A 140 -3.46 10.68 -2.35
N VAL A 141 -4.73 10.52 -2.78
CA VAL A 141 -5.41 9.22 -2.77
C VAL A 141 -4.75 8.23 -3.72
N ILE A 142 -4.41 8.63 -4.95
CA ILE A 142 -3.73 7.76 -5.90
C ILE A 142 -2.33 7.37 -5.40
N ALA A 143 -1.59 8.28 -4.76
CA ALA A 143 -0.28 8.00 -4.19
C ALA A 143 -0.35 6.99 -3.04
N HIS A 144 -1.42 7.04 -2.23
CA HIS A 144 -1.71 6.02 -1.23
C HIS A 144 -1.95 4.65 -1.88
N GLU A 145 -2.80 4.57 -2.91
CA GLU A 145 -3.06 3.31 -3.63
C GLU A 145 -1.81 2.77 -4.35
N MET A 146 -1.00 3.66 -4.94
CA MET A 146 0.30 3.33 -5.53
C MET A 146 1.28 2.78 -4.50
N SER A 147 1.22 3.27 -3.25
CA SER A 147 2.05 2.76 -2.16
C SER A 147 1.70 1.31 -1.79
N HIS A 148 0.43 0.92 -1.84
CA HIS A 148 0.03 -0.48 -1.68
C HIS A 148 0.56 -1.37 -2.80
N ILE A 149 0.62 -0.87 -4.04
CA ILE A 149 1.23 -1.58 -5.17
C ILE A 149 2.74 -1.73 -4.92
N LYS A 150 3.43 -0.63 -4.61
CA LYS A 150 4.87 -0.61 -4.30
C LYS A 150 5.24 -1.63 -3.22
N ASN A 151 4.48 -1.65 -2.13
CA ASN A 151 4.72 -2.48 -0.96
C ASN A 151 4.24 -3.95 -1.08
N TYR A 152 3.66 -4.36 -2.22
CA TYR A 152 3.05 -5.68 -2.40
C TYR A 152 1.87 -5.97 -1.45
N ASP A 153 1.23 -4.93 -0.90
CA ASP A 153 0.02 -5.10 -0.10
C ASP A 153 -1.14 -5.62 -0.97
N VAL A 154 -1.19 -5.16 -2.22
CA VAL A 154 -2.19 -5.58 -3.21
C VAL A 154 -2.22 -7.09 -3.44
N LEU A 155 -1.06 -7.77 -3.39
CA LEU A 155 -0.99 -9.23 -3.55
C LEU A 155 -1.73 -9.94 -2.42
N LEU A 156 -1.42 -9.57 -1.17
CA LEU A 156 -2.02 -10.21 -0.02
C LEU A 156 -3.51 -9.89 0.07
N ALA A 157 -3.89 -8.62 -0.14
CA ALA A 157 -5.28 -8.18 -0.11
C ALA A 157 -6.13 -8.85 -1.19
N THR A 158 -5.65 -8.89 -2.45
CA THR A 158 -6.36 -9.52 -3.57
C THR A 158 -6.55 -11.01 -3.32
N VAL A 159 -5.51 -11.72 -2.91
CA VAL A 159 -5.59 -13.16 -2.60
C VAL A 159 -6.57 -13.41 -1.45
N ALA A 160 -6.50 -12.61 -0.38
CA ALA A 160 -7.38 -12.75 0.78
C ALA A 160 -8.85 -12.56 0.41
N VAL A 161 -9.18 -11.52 -0.36
CA VAL A 161 -10.56 -11.24 -0.82
C VAL A 161 -11.09 -12.38 -1.68
N VAL A 162 -10.31 -12.87 -2.66
CA VAL A 162 -10.75 -13.94 -3.56
C VAL A 162 -10.98 -15.24 -2.80
N LEU A 163 -10.04 -15.65 -1.94
CA LEU A 163 -10.19 -16.88 -1.15
C LEU A 163 -11.36 -16.80 -0.18
N ALA A 164 -11.58 -15.65 0.46
CA ALA A 164 -12.76 -15.43 1.30
C ALA A 164 -14.06 -15.54 0.48
N GLY A 165 -14.10 -14.95 -0.72
CA GLY A 165 -15.23 -15.06 -1.65
C GLY A 165 -15.55 -16.50 -2.04
N VAL A 166 -14.53 -17.32 -2.34
CA VAL A 166 -14.71 -18.75 -2.64
C VAL A 166 -15.33 -19.49 -1.45
N ILE A 167 -14.90 -19.21 -0.22
CA ILE A 167 -15.45 -19.87 0.98
C ILE A 167 -16.90 -19.47 1.21
N VAL A 168 -17.24 -18.19 1.06
CA VAL A 168 -18.63 -17.73 1.14
C VAL A 168 -19.48 -18.42 0.08
N PHE A 169 -18.98 -18.51 -1.16
CA PHE A 169 -19.66 -19.20 -2.25
C PHE A 169 -19.90 -20.70 -1.93
N LEU A 170 -18.88 -21.41 -1.44
CA LEU A 170 -19.01 -22.81 -1.02
C LEU A 170 -20.03 -22.97 0.13
N GLY A 171 -20.04 -22.05 1.09
CA GLY A 171 -21.03 -22.01 2.17
C GLY A 171 -22.45 -21.81 1.66
N VAL A 172 -22.64 -20.91 0.68
CA VAL A 172 -23.94 -20.67 0.03
C VAL A 172 -24.38 -21.91 -0.75
N MET A 173 -23.51 -22.53 -1.54
CA MET A 173 -23.81 -23.77 -2.26
C MET A 173 -24.14 -24.94 -1.32
N ALA A 174 -23.44 -25.07 -0.19
CA ALA A 174 -23.73 -26.07 0.83
C ALA A 174 -25.13 -25.85 1.45
N ARG A 175 -25.54 -24.60 1.70
CA ARG A 175 -26.89 -24.28 2.18
C ARG A 175 -27.96 -24.59 1.14
N TYR A 176 -27.74 -24.21 -0.11
CA TYR A 176 -28.69 -24.49 -1.21
C TYR A 176 -28.85 -25.98 -1.47
N SER A 177 -27.78 -26.76 -1.44
CA SER A 177 -27.86 -28.22 -1.58
C SER A 177 -28.58 -28.89 -0.40
N ALA A 178 -28.33 -28.42 0.82
CA ALA A 178 -29.05 -28.89 2.00
C ALA A 178 -30.57 -28.62 1.90
N TRP A 179 -30.99 -27.39 1.57
CA TRP A 179 -32.41 -27.01 1.47
C TRP A 179 -33.11 -27.45 0.18
N GLY A 180 -32.40 -27.57 -0.93
CA GLY A 180 -32.94 -27.92 -2.24
C GLY A 180 -33.07 -29.43 -2.51
N GLY A 181 -32.23 -30.26 -1.87
CA GLY A 181 -32.17 -31.70 -2.15
C GLY A 181 -32.43 -32.62 -0.94
N LEU A 182 -32.14 -32.18 0.30
CA LEU A 182 -32.12 -33.09 1.46
C LEU A 182 -33.33 -32.96 2.40
N PHE A 183 -33.95 -31.78 2.50
CA PHE A 183 -35.08 -31.55 3.43
C PHE A 183 -36.47 -31.65 2.80
N ARG A 184 -36.57 -31.84 1.47
CA ARG A 184 -37.86 -31.85 0.74
C ARG A 184 -38.26 -33.22 0.17
N GLY A 185 -37.34 -34.18 0.11
CA GLY A 185 -37.61 -35.56 -0.32
C GLY A 185 -37.90 -36.45 0.89
N GLY A 186 -39.17 -36.85 1.04
CA GLY A 186 -39.67 -37.60 2.18
C GLY A 186 -38.92 -38.91 2.47
N GLY A 187 -38.74 -39.16 3.77
CA GLY A 187 -38.67 -40.49 4.37
C GLY A 187 -37.56 -41.42 3.88
N ARG A 188 -36.34 -41.27 4.41
CA ARG A 188 -35.50 -42.40 4.83
C ARG A 188 -34.22 -41.95 5.56
N GLN A 189 -34.17 -42.31 6.84
CA GLN A 189 -32.99 -42.64 7.65
C GLN A 189 -31.89 -41.57 7.83
N GLY A 190 -31.79 -41.08 9.06
CA GLY A 190 -30.58 -40.46 9.60
C GLY A 190 -29.42 -41.46 9.61
N GLY A 191 -28.72 -41.56 8.48
CA GLY A 191 -27.51 -42.36 8.32
C GLY A 191 -26.22 -41.52 8.41
N PRO A 192 -25.04 -42.16 8.32
CA PRO A 192 -23.74 -41.50 8.36
C PRO A 192 -23.59 -40.34 7.36
N ALA A 193 -24.25 -40.44 6.20
CA ALA A 193 -24.28 -39.41 5.17
C ALA A 193 -24.88 -38.07 5.64
N ALA A 194 -25.99 -38.12 6.41
CA ALA A 194 -26.63 -36.92 6.96
C ALA A 194 -25.76 -36.25 8.05
N ILE A 195 -25.04 -37.07 8.85
CA ILE A 195 -24.11 -36.59 9.86
C ILE A 195 -22.89 -35.92 9.20
N ILE A 196 -22.33 -36.51 8.14
CA ILE A 196 -21.19 -35.93 7.41
C ILE A 196 -21.58 -34.59 6.75
N LEU A 197 -22.77 -34.48 6.18
CA LEU A 197 -23.26 -33.25 5.58
C LEU A 197 -23.49 -32.15 6.64
N LEU A 198 -23.99 -32.52 7.82
CA LEU A 198 -24.10 -31.61 8.96
C LEU A 198 -22.72 -31.15 9.45
N ILE A 199 -21.75 -32.05 9.57
CA ILE A 199 -20.36 -31.72 9.93
C ILE A 199 -19.75 -30.76 8.90
N LEU A 200 -19.91 -31.02 7.60
CA LEU A 200 -19.42 -30.14 6.55
C LEU A 200 -20.03 -28.73 6.65
N LEU A 201 -21.34 -28.64 6.92
CA LEU A 201 -22.03 -27.36 7.08
C LEU A 201 -21.55 -26.61 8.34
N VAL A 202 -21.36 -27.31 9.46
CA VAL A 202 -20.79 -26.73 10.69
C VAL A 202 -19.36 -26.24 10.45
N VAL A 203 -18.52 -27.04 9.78
CA VAL A 203 -17.14 -26.68 9.43
C VAL A 203 -17.14 -25.39 8.62
N LEU A 204 -17.96 -25.28 7.57
CA LEU A 204 -18.06 -24.06 6.75
C LEU A 204 -18.56 -22.83 7.54
N ILE A 205 -19.51 -23.01 8.46
CA ILE A 205 -20.00 -21.94 9.34
C ILE A 205 -18.91 -21.45 10.30
N VAL A 206 -18.13 -22.37 10.89
CA VAL A 206 -17.05 -22.05 11.83
C VAL A 206 -15.85 -21.42 11.10
N LEU A 207 -15.61 -21.80 9.85
CA LEU A 207 -14.50 -21.27 9.05
C LEU A 207 -14.74 -19.86 8.52
N ALA A 208 -15.98 -19.51 8.19
CA ALA A 208 -16.32 -18.17 7.71
C ALA A 208 -15.76 -17.04 8.62
N PRO A 209 -15.95 -17.04 9.95
CA PRO A 209 -15.36 -16.02 10.82
C PRO A 209 -13.83 -16.13 10.95
N LEU A 210 -13.23 -17.32 10.81
CA LEU A 210 -11.76 -17.48 10.79
C LEU A 210 -11.15 -16.82 9.55
N PHE A 211 -11.77 -16.99 8.39
CA PHE A 211 -11.33 -16.30 7.17
C PHE A 211 -11.60 -14.80 7.21
N ALA A 212 -12.67 -14.35 7.86
CA ALA A 212 -12.87 -12.93 8.13
C ALA A 212 -11.75 -12.36 9.03
N GLN A 213 -11.25 -13.12 10.01
CA GLN A 213 -10.09 -12.72 10.80
C GLN A 213 -8.81 -12.69 9.96
N LEU A 214 -8.59 -13.67 9.09
CA LEU A 214 -7.46 -13.66 8.15
C LEU A 214 -7.52 -12.44 7.23
N LEU A 215 -8.68 -12.08 6.68
CA LEU A 215 -8.85 -10.87 5.89
C LEU A 215 -8.47 -9.60 6.68
N LYS A 216 -8.80 -9.54 7.98
CA LYS A 216 -8.36 -8.43 8.86
C LYS A 216 -6.85 -8.40 9.09
N PHE A 217 -6.16 -9.54 9.01
CA PHE A 217 -4.70 -9.55 9.05
C PHE A 217 -4.07 -9.08 7.74
N ALA A 218 -4.72 -9.39 6.60
CA ALA A 218 -4.31 -8.91 5.28
C ALA A 218 -4.41 -7.37 5.20
N ILE A 219 -5.44 -6.78 5.81
CA ILE A 219 -5.65 -5.33 5.89
C ILE A 219 -5.37 -4.87 7.33
N SER A 220 -4.09 -4.67 7.63
CA SER A 220 -3.65 -4.25 8.98
C SER A 220 -3.48 -2.74 9.06
N ARG A 221 -3.85 -2.11 10.19
CA ARG A 221 -3.63 -0.67 10.45
C ARG A 221 -2.20 -0.20 10.21
N LYS A 222 -1.19 -1.06 10.47
CA LYS A 222 0.22 -0.72 10.24
C LYS A 222 0.52 -0.50 8.75
N ARG A 223 -0.15 -1.22 7.85
CA ARG A 223 -0.01 -1.08 6.39
C ARG A 223 -0.62 0.22 5.92
N GLU A 224 -1.82 0.54 6.43
CA GLU A 224 -2.49 1.82 6.14
C GLU A 224 -1.61 3.01 6.51
N PHE A 225 -1.05 3.03 7.73
CA PHE A 225 -0.15 4.12 8.13
C PHE A 225 1.14 4.19 7.31
N LEU A 226 1.66 3.03 6.88
CA LEU A 226 2.83 2.99 5.99
C LEU A 226 2.48 3.52 4.59
N ALA A 227 1.31 3.18 4.07
CA ALA A 227 0.81 3.66 2.79
C ALA A 227 0.50 5.16 2.84
N ASP A 228 -0.04 5.67 3.95
CA ASP A 228 -0.20 7.11 4.20
C ASP A 228 1.14 7.84 4.15
N ALA A 229 2.14 7.35 4.88
CA ALA A 229 3.48 7.94 4.91
C ALA A 229 4.20 7.83 3.55
N SER A 230 4.09 6.68 2.88
CA SER A 230 4.70 6.45 1.56
C SER A 230 4.02 7.28 0.47
N GLY A 231 2.71 7.47 0.57
CA GLY A 231 1.95 8.32 -0.33
C GLY A 231 2.32 9.78 -0.16
N ALA A 232 2.45 10.24 1.09
CA ALA A 232 2.93 11.59 1.40
C ALA A 232 4.37 11.84 0.91
N ASP A 233 5.26 10.87 1.07
CA ASP A 233 6.64 10.93 0.55
C ASP A 233 6.65 10.96 -0.99
N LEU A 234 5.77 10.18 -1.63
CA LEU A 234 5.67 10.13 -3.09
C LEU A 234 5.15 11.44 -3.69
N THR A 235 4.19 12.11 -3.04
CA THR A 235 3.68 13.41 -3.49
C THR A 235 4.50 14.60 -2.99
N GLY A 236 5.28 14.42 -1.93
CA GLY A 236 5.86 15.52 -1.16
C GLY A 236 4.82 16.44 -0.51
N TYR A 237 3.55 16.03 -0.45
CA TYR A 237 2.44 16.85 0.01
C TYR A 237 1.41 16.03 0.83
N PRO A 238 1.69 15.80 2.13
CA PRO A 238 0.80 15.03 3.01
C PRO A 238 -0.62 15.61 3.16
N GLU A 239 -0.79 16.93 3.07
CA GLU A 239 -2.11 17.57 3.25
C GLU A 239 -3.10 17.19 2.15
N GLY A 240 -2.63 16.86 0.93
CA GLY A 240 -3.49 16.39 -0.14
C GLY A 240 -4.28 15.14 0.29
N LEU A 241 -3.59 14.13 0.83
CA LEU A 241 -4.25 12.93 1.34
C LEU A 241 -5.08 13.22 2.60
N ALA A 242 -4.59 14.07 3.52
CA ALA A 242 -5.31 14.42 4.74
C ALA A 242 -6.66 15.09 4.44
N SER A 243 -6.67 16.11 3.58
CA SER A 243 -7.87 16.82 3.13
C SER A 243 -8.83 15.86 2.41
N ALA A 244 -8.30 15.01 1.52
CA ALA A 244 -9.11 14.01 0.83
C ALA A 244 -9.84 13.09 1.81
N LEU A 245 -9.12 12.52 2.78
CA LEU A 245 -9.66 11.62 3.81
C LEU A 245 -10.73 12.29 4.66
N GLU A 246 -10.49 13.52 5.14
CA GLU A 246 -11.49 14.30 5.87
C GLU A 246 -12.77 14.46 5.05
N LYS A 247 -12.62 14.86 3.78
CA LYS A 247 -13.74 15.08 2.86
C LYS A 247 -14.55 13.80 2.67
N ILE A 248 -13.93 12.67 2.33
CA ILE A 248 -14.67 11.45 1.94
C ILE A 248 -15.17 10.59 3.10
N SER A 249 -14.61 10.74 4.31
CA SER A 249 -14.92 9.92 5.48
C SER A 249 -16.40 9.97 5.91
N GLY A 250 -17.03 11.14 5.81
CA GLY A 250 -18.44 11.36 6.18
C GLY A 250 -19.46 10.90 5.14
N MET A 251 -19.00 10.56 3.93
CA MET A 251 -19.85 10.38 2.74
C MET A 251 -20.17 8.92 2.42
N GLN A 252 -19.77 7.98 3.27
CA GLN A 252 -20.05 6.55 3.10
C GLN A 252 -21.51 6.15 3.46
N LYS A 253 -22.33 7.11 3.90
CA LYS A 253 -23.69 6.89 4.42
C LYS A 253 -24.76 6.68 3.34
N SER A 254 -24.41 6.76 2.06
CA SER A 254 -25.39 6.52 1.00
C SER A 254 -25.78 5.04 1.00
N LYS A 255 -27.09 4.74 0.96
CA LYS A 255 -27.62 3.40 0.69
C LYS A 255 -27.34 2.95 -0.76
N SER A 256 -26.29 3.47 -1.41
CA SER A 256 -25.97 3.21 -2.80
C SER A 256 -24.95 2.08 -2.92
N LYS A 257 -25.34 1.10 -3.73
CA LYS A 257 -24.59 0.24 -4.67
C LYS A 257 -23.16 -0.24 -4.43
N ILE A 258 -22.48 -0.02 -3.30
CA ILE A 258 -21.33 -0.87 -2.94
C ILE A 258 -21.90 -2.15 -2.30
N GLN A 259 -22.51 -2.99 -3.14
CA GLN A 259 -23.27 -4.18 -2.73
C GLN A 259 -22.37 -5.37 -2.34
N ASN A 260 -21.06 -5.28 -2.56
CA ASN A 260 -20.16 -6.39 -2.29
C ASN A 260 -19.37 -6.16 -1.00
N THR A 261 -19.95 -6.56 0.13
CA THR A 261 -19.33 -6.50 1.47
C THR A 261 -17.95 -7.18 1.52
N ALA A 262 -17.65 -8.11 0.60
CA ALA A 262 -16.34 -8.75 0.52
C ALA A 262 -15.21 -7.78 0.12
N LEU A 263 -15.54 -6.65 -0.52
CA LEU A 263 -14.59 -5.62 -0.95
C LEU A 263 -14.40 -4.51 0.08
N ASN A 264 -15.23 -4.43 1.13
CA ASN A 264 -15.15 -3.39 2.16
C ASN A 264 -13.77 -3.27 2.82
N GLY A 265 -13.02 -4.37 2.84
CA GLY A 265 -11.68 -4.41 3.41
C GLY A 265 -10.61 -3.70 2.58
N ILE A 266 -10.77 -3.60 1.25
CA ILE A 266 -9.72 -3.08 0.36
C ILE A 266 -9.94 -1.62 -0.07
N TYR A 267 -11.12 -1.08 0.22
CA TYR A 267 -11.44 0.33 -0.02
C TYR A 267 -10.69 1.25 0.96
N ILE A 268 -10.23 2.42 0.49
CA ILE A 268 -9.52 3.42 1.30
C ILE A 268 -10.35 3.92 2.49
N ILE A 269 -11.67 4.01 2.34
CA ILE A 269 -12.61 4.17 3.45
C ILE A 269 -13.53 2.97 3.51
N ASN A 270 -13.64 2.35 4.69
CA ASN A 270 -14.55 1.24 4.92
C ASN A 270 -16.03 1.72 4.91
N PRO A 271 -16.86 1.26 3.95
CA PRO A 271 -18.27 1.66 3.89
C PRO A 271 -19.08 1.19 5.11
N ALA A 272 -18.68 0.09 5.77
CA ALA A 272 -19.39 -0.49 6.90
C ALA A 272 -19.30 0.36 8.19
N VAL A 273 -18.32 1.26 8.30
CA VAL A 273 -18.14 2.12 9.48
C VAL A 273 -19.15 3.28 9.49
N GLY A 274 -19.73 3.63 8.33
CA GLY A 274 -20.76 4.65 8.22
C GLY A 274 -22.17 4.19 8.62
N ALA A 275 -22.41 2.88 8.74
CA ALA A 275 -23.74 2.30 8.90
C ALA A 275 -24.21 2.20 10.35
N ASP A 276 -23.32 2.01 11.34
CA ASP A 276 -23.72 1.75 12.73
C ASP A 276 -22.75 2.42 13.74
N ARG A 277 -23.17 3.55 14.31
CA ARG A 277 -22.57 4.11 15.53
C ARG A 277 -23.14 3.49 16.82
N ASP A 278 -24.23 2.72 16.74
CA ASP A 278 -24.96 2.21 17.92
C ASP A 278 -24.87 0.68 18.14
N SER A 279 -24.16 -0.07 17.30
CA SER A 279 -23.94 -1.51 17.54
C SER A 279 -22.58 -1.74 18.20
N THR A 280 -22.58 -2.09 19.48
CA THR A 280 -21.43 -2.45 20.33
C THR A 280 -20.59 -3.64 19.79
N GLY A 281 -20.89 -4.13 18.57
CA GLY A 281 -20.18 -5.19 17.84
C GLY A 281 -19.50 -4.76 16.54
N SER A 282 -19.65 -3.51 16.05
CA SER A 282 -19.05 -3.05 14.78
C SER A 282 -17.55 -2.69 14.88
N SER A 283 -17.08 -2.37 16.10
CA SER A 283 -15.67 -2.07 16.39
C SER A 283 -14.73 -3.23 16.08
N LEU A 284 -15.21 -4.48 16.16
CA LEU A 284 -14.39 -5.66 15.92
C LEU A 284 -14.12 -5.91 14.43
N PHE A 285 -14.79 -5.21 13.51
CA PHE A 285 -14.68 -5.39 12.05
C PHE A 285 -14.10 -4.18 11.31
N SER A 286 -13.66 -3.13 12.02
CA SER A 286 -12.92 -2.01 11.41
C SER A 286 -11.47 -2.44 11.12
N THR A 287 -11.20 -2.84 9.88
CA THR A 287 -9.86 -3.17 9.37
C THR A 287 -8.96 -1.94 9.24
N HIS A 288 -9.58 -0.77 9.06
CA HIS A 288 -8.91 0.51 8.90
C HIS A 288 -8.74 1.25 10.23
N PRO A 289 -7.62 1.98 10.43
CA PRO A 289 -7.50 2.89 11.56
C PRO A 289 -8.55 4.02 11.45
N PRO A 290 -8.96 4.64 12.57
CA PRO A 290 -9.85 5.79 12.52
C PRO A 290 -9.31 6.86 11.58
N THR A 291 -10.17 7.43 10.73
CA THR A 291 -9.77 8.43 9.74
C THR A 291 -9.14 9.64 10.41
N GLU A 292 -9.66 10.05 11.57
CA GLU A 292 -9.13 11.15 12.37
C GLU A 292 -7.68 10.91 12.79
N GLU A 293 -7.30 9.66 13.08
CA GLU A 293 -5.92 9.32 13.43
C GLU A 293 -4.99 9.39 12.21
N ARG A 294 -5.44 8.94 11.04
CA ARG A 294 -4.67 9.03 9.79
C ARG A 294 -4.42 10.49 9.41
N VAL A 295 -5.47 11.30 9.40
CA VAL A 295 -5.43 12.74 9.12
C VAL A 295 -4.47 13.46 10.05
N LYS A 296 -4.56 13.19 11.36
CA LYS A 296 -3.67 13.78 12.35
C LYS A 296 -2.20 13.50 12.03
N ARG A 297 -1.85 12.24 11.73
CA ARG A 297 -0.46 11.86 11.43
C ARG A 297 0.06 12.50 10.14
N LEU A 298 -0.77 12.57 9.10
CA LEU A 298 -0.40 13.23 7.84
C LEU A 298 -0.10 14.72 8.07
N ARG A 299 -0.94 15.42 8.82
CA ARG A 299 -0.69 16.83 9.18
C ARG A 299 0.55 17.01 10.05
N GLU A 300 0.82 16.08 10.97
CA GLU A 300 2.07 16.08 11.74
C GLU A 300 3.31 15.96 10.83
N MET A 301 3.25 15.19 9.74
CA MET A 301 4.33 15.12 8.74
C MET A 301 4.52 16.47 8.03
N GLU A 302 3.44 17.15 7.65
CA GLU A 302 3.52 18.47 7.02
C GLU A 302 4.20 19.50 7.95
N PHE A 303 3.83 19.52 9.23
CA PHE A 303 4.44 20.41 10.20
C PHE A 303 5.93 20.13 10.42
N ILE A 304 6.33 18.86 10.36
CA ILE A 304 7.73 18.45 10.47
C ILE A 304 8.53 18.99 9.27
N ASP A 305 8.05 18.77 8.05
CA ASP A 305 8.70 19.28 6.83
C ASP A 305 8.80 20.80 6.84
N GLN A 306 7.72 21.51 7.21
CA GLN A 306 7.76 22.97 7.32
C GLN A 306 8.74 23.45 8.40
N LYS A 307 8.88 22.74 9.52
CA LYS A 307 9.86 23.09 10.57
C LYS A 307 11.29 22.92 10.07
N TYR A 308 11.59 21.84 9.35
CA TYR A 308 12.92 21.61 8.78
C TYR A 308 13.23 22.62 7.67
N VAL A 309 12.28 22.88 6.76
CA VAL A 309 12.40 23.91 5.71
C VAL A 309 12.61 25.29 6.34
N LYS A 310 11.84 25.66 7.38
CA LYS A 310 12.04 26.93 8.10
C LYS A 310 13.36 26.98 8.85
N SER A 311 13.87 25.88 9.41
CA SER A 311 15.19 25.86 10.05
C SER A 311 16.32 26.02 9.04
N SER A 312 16.22 25.35 7.87
CA SER A 312 17.16 25.53 6.76
C SER A 312 17.09 26.95 6.20
N ASN A 313 15.88 27.52 6.10
CA ASN A 313 15.69 28.89 5.66
C ASN A 313 16.05 29.92 6.74
N SER A 314 16.00 29.61 8.04
CA SER A 314 16.51 30.51 9.09
C SER A 314 18.03 30.50 9.13
N ASP A 315 18.66 29.39 8.72
CA ASP A 315 20.10 29.30 8.52
C ASP A 315 20.53 29.96 7.19
N MET A 316 19.62 30.08 6.19
CA MET A 316 19.85 30.85 4.96
C MET A 316 19.43 32.33 5.04
N ASN A 317 18.53 32.71 5.94
CA ASN A 317 18.06 34.10 6.10
C ASN A 317 18.89 34.89 7.14
N GLN A 318 20.07 34.37 7.47
CA GLN A 318 21.17 35.11 8.11
C GLN A 318 22.36 35.36 7.17
N SER A 319 22.22 35.13 5.86
CA SER A 319 23.05 35.86 4.91
C SER A 319 22.43 37.23 4.67
N ASN A 320 22.58 38.12 5.65
CA ASN A 320 22.79 39.52 5.31
C ASN A 320 23.85 39.50 4.20
N ILE A 321 23.50 40.11 3.06
CA ILE A 321 24.48 40.64 2.13
C ILE A 321 25.13 41.83 2.86
N GLU A 322 25.84 41.52 3.94
CA GLU A 322 26.95 42.32 4.42
C GLU A 322 28.13 41.76 3.63
N THR A 323 28.62 42.59 2.73
CA THR A 323 29.93 42.46 2.10
C THR A 323 31.02 42.38 3.17
N THR A 324 31.17 41.21 3.78
CA THR A 324 32.37 40.82 4.51
C THR A 324 33.08 39.78 3.64
N PRO A 325 34.26 40.10 3.08
CA PRO A 325 35.01 39.14 2.29
C PRO A 325 35.52 38.03 3.23
N GLY A 326 35.24 36.79 2.86
CA GLY A 326 35.90 35.61 3.40
C GLY A 326 35.14 34.89 4.52
N ASN A 327 34.44 33.81 4.15
CA ASN A 327 34.33 32.63 5.01
C ASN A 327 34.33 31.39 4.10
N MET A 328 35.48 30.74 4.06
CA MET A 328 35.80 29.60 3.22
C MET A 328 35.70 28.32 4.05
N LYS A 329 34.76 27.43 3.69
CA LYS A 329 34.70 26.08 4.27
C LYS A 329 35.82 25.21 3.69
N LEU A 330 36.78 24.86 4.55
CA LEU A 330 37.87 23.93 4.21
C LEU A 330 37.37 22.48 4.24
N VAL A 331 37.68 21.73 3.18
CA VAL A 331 37.30 20.32 3.01
C VAL A 331 38.16 19.42 3.92
N GLU A 332 37.54 18.39 4.50
CA GLU A 332 38.15 17.47 5.50
C GLU A 332 38.93 16.30 4.89
N GLU A 333 39.28 16.34 3.61
CA GLU A 333 40.00 15.25 2.94
C GLU A 333 41.52 15.45 2.95
N THR A 334 42.26 14.36 2.77
CA THR A 334 43.73 14.35 2.63
C THR A 334 44.11 14.82 1.23
N ILE A 335 45.22 15.57 1.10
CA ILE A 335 45.67 16.12 -0.19
C ILE A 335 45.73 15.00 -1.24
N PRO A 336 44.97 15.08 -2.34
CA PRO A 336 44.95 14.04 -3.36
C PRO A 336 46.34 13.91 -4.00
N ASP A 337 46.74 12.65 -4.21
CA ASP A 337 48.07 12.26 -4.68
C ASP A 337 48.41 12.88 -6.04
N LYS A 338 49.71 13.07 -6.26
CA LYS A 338 50.32 13.80 -7.37
C LYS A 338 50.00 13.16 -8.72
N GLY A 339 48.87 13.52 -9.31
CA GLY A 339 48.58 13.11 -10.67
C GLY A 339 47.19 13.51 -11.13
N LYS A 340 47.15 14.54 -11.99
CA LYS A 340 46.03 14.93 -12.87
C LYS A 340 45.01 15.94 -12.34
N HIS A 341 45.43 17.14 -11.92
CA HIS A 341 44.53 18.31 -11.98
C HIS A 341 45.32 19.58 -12.35
N VAL A 342 44.80 20.39 -13.27
CA VAL A 342 45.40 21.65 -13.73
C VAL A 342 44.81 22.77 -12.84
N GLY A 343 45.60 23.32 -11.91
CA GLY A 343 45.17 24.33 -10.93
C GLY A 343 46.35 25.08 -10.29
N LYS A 344 46.09 26.24 -9.66
CA LYS A 344 47.07 27.26 -9.22
C LYS A 344 47.56 27.12 -7.76
N GLY A 345 47.75 25.90 -7.23
CA GLY A 345 48.28 25.70 -5.87
C GLY A 345 47.24 25.68 -4.74
N TYR A 346 47.71 25.54 -3.51
CA TYR A 346 46.90 25.28 -2.31
C TYR A 346 47.11 26.34 -1.22
N LEU A 347 46.06 26.65 -0.46
CA LEU A 347 46.19 27.31 0.85
C LEU A 347 46.11 26.24 1.94
N VAL A 348 47.13 26.12 2.78
CA VAL A 348 47.19 25.11 3.85
C VAL A 348 47.24 25.79 5.20
N CYS A 349 46.43 25.32 6.15
CA CYS A 349 46.44 25.84 7.51
C CYS A 349 47.57 25.20 8.34
N ASP A 350 48.41 26.04 8.96
CA ASP A 350 49.50 25.62 9.85
C ASP A 350 49.05 24.84 11.10
N LYS A 351 47.80 25.02 11.52
CA LYS A 351 47.27 24.49 12.79
C LYS A 351 46.40 23.24 12.63
N CYS A 352 45.49 23.24 11.67
CA CYS A 352 44.57 22.11 11.44
C CYS A 352 44.95 21.24 10.24
N ASN A 353 45.97 21.64 9.47
CA ASN A 353 46.49 20.93 8.30
C ASN A 353 45.45 20.66 7.20
N ARG A 354 44.30 21.35 7.24
CA ARG A 354 43.31 21.36 6.15
C ARG A 354 43.81 22.26 5.03
N TYR A 355 43.37 21.97 3.82
CA TYR A 355 43.75 22.75 2.64
C TYR A 355 42.54 23.23 1.84
N TYR A 356 42.75 24.28 1.06
CA TYR A 356 41.85 24.76 0.02
C TYR A 356 42.58 24.75 -1.32
N GLU A 357 41.93 24.24 -2.37
CA GLU A 357 42.42 24.33 -3.75
C GLU A 357 41.83 25.56 -4.42
N LEU A 358 42.69 26.49 -4.85
CA LEU A 358 42.26 27.74 -5.49
C LEU A 358 41.50 27.46 -6.78
N GLN A 359 40.32 28.07 -6.93
CA GLN A 359 39.49 27.94 -8.13
C GLN A 359 39.91 28.93 -9.22
N ALA A 360 39.39 28.73 -10.43
CA ALA A 360 39.71 29.58 -11.57
C ALA A 360 39.21 31.03 -11.35
N GLY A 361 40.15 31.98 -11.25
CA GLY A 361 39.87 33.41 -11.04
C GLY A 361 40.20 33.93 -9.64
N GLU A 362 40.56 33.05 -8.71
CA GLU A 362 40.92 33.41 -7.33
C GLU A 362 42.45 33.59 -7.17
N SER A 363 42.86 34.57 -6.38
CA SER A 363 44.22 34.85 -5.95
C SER A 363 44.41 34.42 -4.48
N PRO A 364 45.59 33.92 -4.06
CA PRO A 364 45.88 33.67 -2.65
C PRO A 364 45.63 34.89 -1.74
N GLU A 365 45.79 36.10 -2.29
CA GLU A 365 45.60 37.39 -1.62
C GLU A 365 44.12 37.71 -1.34
N ASP A 366 43.18 37.07 -2.05
CA ASP A 366 41.74 37.24 -1.84
C ASP A 366 41.27 36.63 -0.51
N PHE A 367 42.14 35.86 0.15
CA PHE A 367 41.86 35.16 1.40
C PHE A 367 42.64 35.80 2.54
N ALA A 368 41.93 36.11 3.64
CA ALA A 368 42.42 36.92 4.77
C ALA A 368 43.53 36.29 5.64
N GLY A 369 44.32 35.35 5.10
CA GLY A 369 45.49 34.75 5.76
C GLY A 369 45.19 33.91 7.00
N LYS A 370 43.92 33.79 7.43
CA LYS A 370 43.52 33.08 8.65
C LYS A 370 42.45 32.03 8.36
N CYS A 371 42.67 30.85 8.92
CA CYS A 371 41.75 29.73 8.92
C CYS A 371 40.72 29.88 10.05
N GLU A 372 39.52 29.29 9.87
CA GLU A 372 38.46 29.25 10.90
C GLU A 372 38.92 28.62 12.24
N CYS A 373 39.93 27.74 12.22
CA CYS A 373 40.51 27.17 13.45
C CYS A 373 41.49 28.11 14.19
N GLY A 374 41.68 29.33 13.67
CA GLY A 374 42.60 30.35 14.16
C GLY A 374 44.06 30.15 13.79
N GLY A 375 44.37 29.26 12.83
CA GLY A 375 45.71 29.10 12.24
C GLY A 375 45.94 30.04 11.04
N ASN A 376 47.19 30.21 10.62
CA ASN A 376 47.52 30.98 9.42
C ASN A 376 47.44 30.09 8.17
N LEU A 377 46.97 30.67 7.07
CA LEU A 377 46.94 30.03 5.76
C LEU A 377 48.21 30.35 5.00
N GLU A 378 49.00 29.32 4.70
CA GLU A 378 50.20 29.41 3.87
C GLU A 378 49.89 28.94 2.46
N TYR A 379 50.26 29.75 1.47
CA TYR A 379 50.21 29.33 0.07
C TYR A 379 51.32 28.33 -0.22
N ARG A 380 50.96 27.21 -0.85
CA ARG A 380 51.90 26.21 -1.36
C ARG A 380 51.64 25.99 -2.84
N ASP A 381 52.65 26.29 -3.65
CA ASP A 381 52.69 25.89 -5.03
C ASP A 381 52.65 24.35 -5.14
N ARG A 382 51.96 23.86 -6.17
CA ARG A 382 52.05 22.45 -6.58
C ARG A 382 53.41 22.29 -7.27
N ILE A 383 54.39 21.64 -6.62
CA ILE A 383 55.68 21.30 -7.24
C ILE A 383 55.47 20.36 -8.42
#